data_AF-A0A1C7LZ15-F1
#
_entry.id   AF-A0A1C7LZ15-F1
#
_cell.length_a   1.000
_cell.length_b   1.000
_cell.length_c   1.000
_cell.angle_alpha   90.00
_cell.angle_beta   90.00
_cell.angle_gamma   90.00
#
_symmetry.space_group_name_H-M   'P 1'
#
loop_
_entity.id
_entity.type
_entity.pdbx_description
1 polymer ?
#
loop_
_entity_poly.entity_id
_entity_poly.type
_entity_poly.pdbx_seq_one_letter_code
_entity_poly.pdbx_strand_id
1 'polypeptide(L)'
;MSPNHRLLYRGALSLPDSHMLLDGLSFAVKVGDSSASPSHAPNLLNNPLALALESMRGRPSLHLLGTVRLKDTWIDPSGDVAVNIHPQSFLSRTYFESILCLTPITSSDGRTEHGIRVSLSDSSDPGTSDILIYGQLRFESSVSNLSTQSTSIATPQTLHILAARIFPGPPPVARLPRPDDPTPRRPPLAFGTKRKRELSGPANELDDEIKRSKTSGKGKAVEDEAMVRAREVMLHMPKSGPVLVARMQALGKDVRVGNSRSGAMFKVPRLPARVSSVDGGADVFGAVSQVRDGESSASALFDGVEKENKTAVKRAAVRCLADRGITKRHQEFNDLFQYIYRGTSFALVQSSYVY
;
A
#
# COMPACT_ATOMS: atom_id res chain seq x y z
N MET A 1 1.74 24.31 -16.93
CA MET A 1 2.41 23.51 -15.89
C MET A 1 1.52 22.30 -15.62
N SER A 2 2.05 21.08 -15.71
CA SER A 2 1.27 19.86 -15.47
C SER A 2 0.97 19.76 -13.99
N PRO A 3 -0.30 19.58 -13.57
CA PRO A 3 -0.63 19.41 -12.16
C PRO A 3 0.09 18.18 -11.62
N ASN A 4 0.96 18.38 -10.63
CA ASN A 4 1.69 17.30 -9.99
C ASN A 4 0.72 16.43 -9.18
N HIS A 5 0.37 15.27 -9.69
CA HIS A 5 -0.39 14.28 -8.94
C HIS A 5 0.57 13.25 -8.34
N ARG A 6 0.40 12.91 -7.06
CA ARG A 6 1.11 11.81 -6.43
C ARG A 6 0.18 10.61 -6.31
N LEU A 7 0.59 9.50 -6.94
CA LEU A 7 -0.06 8.20 -6.76
C LEU A 7 0.18 7.71 -5.33
N LEU A 8 -0.86 7.37 -4.60
CA LEU A 8 -0.79 6.89 -3.22
C LEU A 8 -0.88 5.36 -3.19
N TYR A 9 -1.91 4.80 -3.81
CA TYR A 9 -2.17 3.36 -3.90
C TYR A 9 -2.71 3.01 -5.29
N ARG A 10 -2.36 1.82 -5.79
CA ARG A 10 -2.94 1.22 -7.00
C ARG A 10 -3.17 -0.26 -6.74
N GLY A 11 -4.39 -0.74 -6.97
CA GLY A 11 -4.75 -2.13 -6.71
C GLY A 11 -6.24 -2.38 -6.94
N ALA A 12 -6.78 -3.32 -6.17
CA ALA A 12 -8.20 -3.72 -6.25
C ALA A 12 -8.94 -3.60 -4.91
N LEU A 13 -10.26 -3.75 -4.92
CA LEU A 13 -11.07 -4.06 -3.73
C LEU A 13 -11.50 -5.52 -3.80
N SER A 14 -11.34 -6.25 -2.71
CA SER A 14 -11.84 -7.60 -2.54
C SER A 14 -13.25 -7.57 -1.96
N LEU A 15 -14.19 -8.24 -2.62
CA LEU A 15 -15.53 -8.43 -2.09
C LEU A 15 -15.51 -9.44 -0.93
N PRO A 16 -16.31 -9.24 0.13
CA PRO A 16 -16.30 -10.12 1.30
C PRO A 16 -16.78 -11.55 0.98
N ASP A 17 -17.69 -11.68 0.00
CA ASP A 17 -18.44 -12.94 -0.18
C ASP A 17 -17.94 -13.79 -1.35
N SER A 18 -17.34 -13.18 -2.38
CA SER A 18 -17.14 -13.84 -3.68
C SER A 18 -15.68 -14.01 -4.10
N HIS A 19 -14.71 -13.61 -3.28
CA HIS A 19 -13.29 -13.48 -3.65
C HIS A 19 -13.04 -12.67 -4.94
N MET A 20 -14.08 -12.05 -5.50
CA MET A 20 -14.01 -11.27 -6.72
C MET A 20 -13.32 -9.95 -6.41
N LEU A 21 -12.45 -9.53 -7.33
CA LEU A 21 -11.68 -8.31 -7.22
C LEU A 21 -12.27 -7.23 -8.12
N LEU A 22 -12.56 -6.06 -7.54
CA LEU A 22 -12.83 -4.84 -8.27
C LEU A 22 -11.50 -4.14 -8.55
N ASP A 23 -10.90 -4.41 -9.71
CA ASP A 23 -9.57 -3.97 -10.09
C ASP A 23 -9.53 -2.55 -10.69
N GLY A 24 -8.33 -2.11 -11.09
CA GLY A 24 -8.15 -0.85 -11.82
C GLY A 24 -8.31 0.42 -10.99
N LEU A 25 -8.25 0.31 -9.66
CA LEU A 25 -8.39 1.46 -8.77
C LEU A 25 -7.04 2.12 -8.51
N SER A 26 -7.02 3.44 -8.60
CA SER A 26 -5.85 4.25 -8.31
C SER A 26 -6.23 5.44 -7.44
N PHE A 27 -5.55 5.60 -6.31
CA PHE A 27 -5.75 6.72 -5.39
C PHE A 27 -4.63 7.71 -5.61
N ALA A 28 -4.96 8.96 -5.85
CA ALA A 28 -3.99 10.01 -6.08
C ALA A 28 -4.39 11.28 -5.35
N VAL A 29 -3.39 12.05 -4.93
CA VAL A 29 -3.60 13.38 -4.36
C VAL A 29 -2.94 14.41 -5.26
N LYS A 30 -3.62 15.54 -5.45
CA LYS A 30 -3.07 16.67 -6.20
C LYS A 30 -2.07 17.39 -5.29
N VAL A 31 -0.79 17.28 -5.60
CA VAL A 31 0.27 18.04 -4.94
C VAL A 31 0.31 19.40 -5.61
N GLY A 32 -0.10 20.44 -4.89
CA GLY A 32 -0.21 21.78 -5.44
C GLY A 32 1.09 22.27 -6.10
N ASP A 33 0.96 23.01 -7.20
CA ASP A 33 2.02 23.84 -7.73
C ASP A 33 2.40 24.86 -6.64
N SER A 34 3.69 24.98 -6.35
CA SER A 34 4.24 25.77 -5.24
C SER A 34 3.97 27.29 -5.31
N SER A 35 3.05 27.75 -6.17
CA SER A 35 2.70 29.15 -6.40
C SER A 35 1.44 29.63 -5.68
N ALA A 36 0.56 28.73 -5.22
CA ALA A 36 -0.60 29.09 -4.42
C ALA A 36 -0.27 28.90 -2.93
N SER A 37 -0.07 30.01 -2.21
CA SER A 37 0.17 30.17 -0.76
C SER A 37 0.79 28.97 0.00
N PRO A 38 1.99 29.10 0.60
CA PRO A 38 2.67 28.03 1.34
C PRO A 38 1.90 27.49 2.57
N SER A 39 0.72 28.03 2.88
CA SER A 39 -0.18 27.57 3.95
C SER A 39 -1.19 26.49 3.54
N HIS A 40 -1.42 26.24 2.25
CA HIS A 40 -2.47 25.30 1.78
C HIS A 40 -1.98 24.24 0.78
N ALA A 41 -0.69 24.19 0.46
CA ALA A 41 -0.15 23.03 -0.23
C ALA A 41 -0.41 21.79 0.66
N PRO A 42 -1.06 20.72 0.14
CA PRO A 42 -1.34 19.54 0.94
C PRO A 42 -0.02 18.89 1.30
N ASN A 43 0.48 19.22 2.49
CA ASN A 43 1.62 18.54 3.08
C ASN A 43 1.20 17.09 3.25
N LEU A 44 1.73 16.22 2.39
CA LEU A 44 1.47 14.78 2.42
C LEU A 44 1.76 14.19 3.80
N LEU A 45 2.75 14.74 4.50
CA LEU A 45 3.10 14.39 5.87
C LEU A 45 2.00 14.72 6.89
N ASN A 46 1.13 15.68 6.59
CA ASN A 46 0.02 16.09 7.45
C ASN A 46 -1.30 15.44 7.03
N ASN A 47 -1.32 14.65 5.96
CA ASN A 47 -2.52 13.99 5.47
C ASN A 47 -2.51 12.51 5.91
N PRO A 48 -3.19 12.15 7.02
CA PRO A 48 -3.14 10.80 7.57
C PRO A 48 -3.71 9.76 6.60
N LEU A 49 -4.69 10.13 5.76
CA LEU A 49 -5.24 9.25 4.75
C LEU A 49 -4.23 8.97 3.65
N ALA A 50 -3.50 9.99 3.18
CA ALA A 50 -2.47 9.81 2.16
C ALA A 50 -1.34 8.90 2.66
N LEU A 51 -0.89 9.10 3.91
CA LEU A 51 0.11 8.25 4.54
C LEU A 51 -0.38 6.81 4.70
N ALA A 52 -1.63 6.61 5.13
CA ALA A 52 -2.22 5.28 5.27
C ALA A 52 -2.33 4.58 3.91
N LEU A 53 -2.77 5.27 2.85
CA LEU A 53 -2.82 4.66 1.52
C LEU A 53 -1.43 4.36 0.95
N GLU A 54 -0.43 5.19 1.26
CA GLU A 54 0.95 4.94 0.84
C GLU A 54 1.58 3.73 1.57
N SER A 55 1.25 3.50 2.84
CA SER A 55 1.69 2.29 3.57
C SER A 55 1.02 1.01 3.06
N MET A 56 -0.12 1.12 2.37
CA MET A 56 -0.79 -0.02 1.73
C MET A 56 -0.18 -0.40 0.39
N ARG A 57 0.84 0.31 -0.11
CA ARG A 57 1.54 -0.10 -1.33
C ARG A 57 2.15 -1.49 -1.18
N GLY A 58 2.04 -2.29 -2.24
CA GLY A 58 2.49 -3.68 -2.25
C GLY A 58 1.41 -4.67 -1.80
N ARG A 59 0.30 -4.19 -1.22
CA ARG A 59 -0.90 -5.03 -1.04
C ARG A 59 -1.70 -5.09 -2.35
N PRO A 60 -2.12 -6.29 -2.80
CA PRO A 60 -2.81 -6.44 -4.07
C PRO A 60 -4.25 -5.90 -4.04
N SER A 61 -4.90 -5.99 -2.87
CA SER A 61 -6.30 -5.58 -2.69
C SER A 61 -6.56 -5.04 -1.30
N LEU A 62 -7.51 -4.11 -1.19
CA LEU A 62 -8.12 -3.69 0.08
C LEU A 62 -9.44 -4.43 0.30
N HIS A 63 -9.96 -4.44 1.52
CA HIS A 63 -11.22 -5.14 1.82
C HIS A 63 -12.41 -4.21 1.66
N LEU A 64 -13.34 -4.56 0.78
CA LEU A 64 -14.63 -3.89 0.71
C LEU A 64 -15.49 -4.34 1.90
N LEU A 65 -15.94 -3.40 2.71
CA LEU A 65 -16.87 -3.68 3.82
C LEU A 65 -18.33 -3.54 3.41
N GLY A 66 -18.63 -2.66 2.45
CA GLY A 66 -19.97 -2.48 1.90
C GLY A 66 -20.32 -1.03 1.63
N THR A 67 -21.62 -0.75 1.51
CA THR A 67 -22.15 0.61 1.26
C THR A 67 -22.68 1.23 2.55
N VAL A 68 -22.40 2.53 2.75
CA VAL A 68 -22.83 3.28 3.93
C VAL A 68 -23.41 4.62 3.50
N ARG A 69 -24.44 5.10 4.21
CA ARG A 69 -25.01 6.45 4.00
C ARG A 69 -24.07 7.51 4.56
N LEU A 70 -23.76 8.54 3.76
CA LEU A 70 -22.83 9.60 4.17
C LEU A 70 -23.35 10.40 5.37
N LYS A 71 -24.68 10.56 5.49
CA LYS A 71 -25.31 11.29 6.61
C LYS A 71 -25.07 10.62 7.97
N ASP A 72 -24.86 9.30 7.97
CA ASP A 72 -24.67 8.51 9.19
C ASP A 72 -23.18 8.37 9.57
N THR A 73 -22.27 8.93 8.76
CA THR A 73 -20.83 8.72 8.89
C THR A 73 -20.08 10.05 9.03
N TRP A 74 -19.24 10.15 10.06
CA TRP A 74 -18.35 11.29 10.23
C TRP A 74 -17.12 11.11 9.33
N ILE A 75 -16.99 11.93 8.30
CA ILE A 75 -15.87 11.87 7.36
C ILE A 75 -14.95 13.08 7.47
N ASP A 76 -13.66 12.85 7.24
CA ASP A 76 -12.65 13.90 7.11
C ASP A 76 -12.48 14.32 5.64
N PRO A 77 -13.02 15.47 5.21
CA PRO A 77 -12.87 15.91 3.83
C PRO A 77 -11.49 16.54 3.54
N SER A 78 -10.63 16.76 4.54
CA SER A 78 -9.38 17.52 4.40
C SER A 78 -8.31 16.84 3.54
N GLY A 79 -8.53 15.60 3.11
CA GLY A 79 -7.54 14.78 2.42
C GLY A 79 -7.45 14.98 0.90
N ASP A 80 -8.48 15.49 0.23
CA ASP A 80 -8.57 15.67 -1.24
C ASP A 80 -7.95 14.50 -2.06
N VAL A 81 -8.17 13.26 -1.60
CA VAL A 81 -7.67 12.06 -2.29
C VAL A 81 -8.67 11.70 -3.38
N ALA A 82 -8.26 11.84 -4.64
CA ALA A 82 -9.03 11.43 -5.79
C ALA A 82 -8.89 9.92 -6.03
N VAL A 83 -9.99 9.28 -6.42
CA VAL A 83 -10.01 7.87 -6.83
C VAL A 83 -10.29 7.84 -8.32
N ASN A 84 -9.38 7.23 -9.07
CA ASN A 84 -9.50 7.01 -10.50
C ASN A 84 -9.77 5.52 -10.75
N ILE A 85 -10.78 5.26 -11.57
CA ILE A 85 -11.10 3.91 -12.04
C ILE A 85 -10.58 3.80 -13.47
N HIS A 86 -9.80 2.76 -13.75
CA HIS A 86 -9.28 2.52 -15.09
C HIS A 86 -10.45 2.28 -16.07
N PRO A 87 -10.46 2.89 -17.27
CA PRO A 87 -11.59 2.81 -18.20
C PRO A 87 -11.87 1.39 -18.72
N GLN A 88 -10.87 0.51 -18.69
CA GLN A 88 -11.03 -0.90 -19.08
C GLN A 88 -11.52 -1.81 -17.94
N SER A 89 -11.55 -1.34 -16.69
CA SER A 89 -12.05 -2.11 -15.54
C SER A 89 -13.57 -2.02 -15.46
N PHE A 90 -14.23 -2.77 -16.34
CA PHE A 90 -15.69 -2.74 -16.51
C PHE A 90 -16.44 -3.03 -15.20
N LEU A 91 -16.06 -4.08 -14.46
CA LEU A 91 -16.72 -4.47 -13.22
C LEU A 91 -16.65 -3.37 -12.16
N SER A 92 -15.46 -2.79 -11.96
CA SER A 92 -15.27 -1.66 -11.03
C SER A 92 -16.07 -0.45 -11.48
N ARG A 93 -16.06 -0.11 -12.77
CA ARG A 93 -16.83 1.03 -13.26
C ARG A 93 -18.32 0.84 -13.02
N THR A 94 -18.89 -0.28 -13.44
CA THR A 94 -20.31 -0.58 -13.27
C THR A 94 -20.70 -0.65 -11.79
N TYR A 95 -19.85 -1.23 -10.93
CA TYR A 95 -20.10 -1.27 -9.49
C TYR A 95 -20.17 0.15 -8.89
N PHE A 96 -19.18 0.99 -9.16
CA PHE A 96 -19.15 2.35 -8.63
C PHE A 96 -20.27 3.22 -9.21
N GLU A 97 -20.56 3.11 -10.51
CA GLU A 97 -21.70 3.79 -11.14
C GLU A 97 -23.02 3.37 -10.49
N SER A 98 -23.23 2.07 -10.27
CA SER A 98 -24.46 1.55 -9.67
C SER A 98 -24.71 2.04 -8.25
N ILE A 99 -23.65 2.42 -7.51
CA ILE A 99 -23.76 2.89 -6.12
C ILE A 99 -23.79 4.41 -6.06
N LEU A 100 -22.89 5.08 -6.78
CA LEU A 100 -22.69 6.52 -6.69
C LEU A 100 -23.68 7.30 -7.57
N CYS A 101 -24.21 6.69 -8.63
CA CYS A 101 -25.12 7.32 -9.58
C CYS A 101 -26.57 6.79 -9.49
N LEU A 102 -26.89 5.95 -8.50
CA LEU A 102 -28.23 5.38 -8.33
C LEU A 102 -29.28 6.46 -8.06
N THR A 103 -28.92 7.43 -7.22
CA THR A 103 -29.81 8.50 -6.73
C THR A 103 -29.30 9.85 -7.22
N PRO A 104 -30.19 10.74 -7.68
CA PRO A 104 -29.81 12.12 -8.01
C PRO A 104 -29.11 12.81 -6.84
N ILE A 105 -28.02 13.51 -7.13
CA ILE A 105 -27.24 14.22 -6.12
C ILE A 105 -27.97 15.52 -5.78
N THR A 106 -28.70 15.51 -4.67
CA THR A 106 -29.49 16.66 -4.17
C THR A 106 -28.85 17.38 -2.99
N SER A 107 -27.71 16.87 -2.50
CA SER A 107 -26.99 17.44 -1.37
C SER A 107 -26.46 18.83 -1.70
N SER A 108 -26.56 19.76 -0.74
CA SER A 108 -25.98 21.11 -0.86
C SER A 108 -24.48 21.10 -1.12
N ASP A 109 -23.78 20.09 -0.61
CA ASP A 109 -22.33 19.95 -0.72
C ASP A 109 -21.90 19.27 -2.02
N GLY A 110 -22.88 18.92 -2.87
CA GLY A 110 -22.68 18.18 -4.12
C GLY A 110 -22.23 16.74 -3.92
N ARG A 111 -22.35 16.17 -2.71
CA ARG A 111 -21.91 14.80 -2.40
C ARG A 111 -23.02 13.77 -2.62
N THR A 112 -22.63 12.56 -3.02
CA THR A 112 -23.54 11.40 -3.13
C THR A 112 -24.16 11.05 -1.78
N GLU A 113 -25.35 10.46 -1.79
CA GLU A 113 -26.00 10.02 -0.55
C GLU A 113 -25.32 8.78 0.06
N HIS A 114 -24.84 7.89 -0.82
CA HIS A 114 -24.17 6.65 -0.46
C HIS A 114 -22.68 6.71 -0.79
N GLY A 115 -21.90 5.99 0.00
CA GLY A 115 -20.47 5.81 -0.16
C GLY A 115 -20.08 4.36 0.06
N ILE A 116 -18.87 4.02 -0.37
CA ILE A 116 -18.30 2.68 -0.33
C ILE A 116 -17.28 2.65 0.79
N ARG A 117 -17.53 1.85 1.83
CA ARG A 117 -16.64 1.69 2.98
C ARG A 117 -15.60 0.61 2.68
N VAL A 118 -14.34 0.96 2.86
CA VAL A 118 -13.18 0.10 2.59
C VAL A 118 -12.32 0.05 3.84
N SER A 119 -11.89 -1.14 4.23
CA SER A 119 -10.96 -1.32 5.34
C SER A 119 -9.52 -1.28 4.84
N LEU A 120 -8.65 -0.60 5.60
CA LEU A 120 -7.20 -0.62 5.38
C LEU A 120 -6.48 -1.65 6.25
N SER A 121 -7.17 -2.30 7.19
CA SER A 121 -6.62 -3.37 8.01
C SER A 121 -6.96 -4.74 7.44
N ASP A 122 -6.17 -5.74 7.84
CA ASP A 122 -6.54 -7.15 7.61
C ASP A 122 -7.42 -7.69 8.74
N SER A 123 -7.48 -7.00 9.89
CA SER A 123 -8.37 -7.39 10.98
C SER A 123 -9.74 -6.77 10.80
N SER A 124 -10.78 -7.52 11.18
CA SER A 124 -12.19 -7.06 11.16
C SER A 124 -12.57 -6.32 12.45
N ASP A 125 -11.59 -5.80 13.20
CA ASP A 125 -11.85 -5.21 14.51
C ASP A 125 -12.54 -3.85 14.36
N PRO A 126 -13.57 -3.53 15.16
CA PRO A 126 -14.35 -2.30 15.03
C PRO A 126 -13.61 -0.99 15.41
N GLY A 127 -12.27 -1.00 15.47
CA GLY A 127 -11.41 0.18 15.67
C GLY A 127 -10.44 0.43 14.52
N THR A 128 -10.63 -0.26 13.40
CA THR A 128 -9.70 -0.24 12.28
C THR A 128 -9.78 1.05 11.48
N SER A 129 -8.67 1.38 10.82
CA SER A 129 -8.57 2.56 9.96
C SER A 129 -9.35 2.31 8.67
N ASP A 130 -10.63 2.65 8.68
CA ASP A 130 -11.49 2.55 7.53
C ASP A 130 -11.56 3.88 6.77
N ILE A 131 -11.82 3.76 5.47
CA ILE A 131 -11.99 4.89 4.57
C ILE A 131 -13.35 4.77 3.88
N LEU A 132 -13.86 5.92 3.43
CA LEU A 132 -15.08 6.02 2.65
C LEU A 132 -14.76 6.59 1.27
N ILE A 133 -15.16 5.89 0.22
CA ILE A 133 -15.10 6.38 -1.16
C ILE A 133 -16.50 6.90 -1.54
N TYR A 134 -16.59 8.13 -2.03
CA TYR A 134 -17.86 8.77 -2.35
C TYR A 134 -17.72 9.67 -3.60
N GLY A 135 -18.86 10.03 -4.20
CA GLY A 135 -18.89 10.96 -5.32
C GLY A 135 -19.12 12.38 -4.85
N GLN A 136 -18.48 13.36 -5.50
CA GLN A 136 -18.76 14.78 -5.32
C GLN A 136 -18.79 15.48 -6.69
N LEU A 137 -19.88 16.21 -6.96
CA LEU A 137 -19.99 17.09 -8.11
C LEU A 137 -19.04 18.27 -7.92
N ARG A 138 -18.13 18.47 -8.88
CA ARG A 138 -17.29 19.67 -8.93
C ARG A 138 -17.56 20.43 -10.22
N PHE A 139 -17.49 21.75 -10.12
CA PHE A 139 -17.50 22.62 -11.28
C PHE A 139 -16.11 22.59 -11.91
N GLU A 140 -16.03 22.11 -13.14
CA GLU A 140 -14.78 22.18 -13.90
C GLU A 140 -14.68 23.58 -14.50
N SER A 141 -13.80 24.42 -13.94
CA SER A 141 -13.45 25.71 -14.54
C SER A 141 -12.78 25.44 -15.89
N SER A 142 -13.52 25.69 -16.97
CA SER A 142 -13.18 25.40 -18.37
C SER A 142 -11.73 25.74 -18.74
N VAL A 143 -10.88 24.71 -18.87
CA VAL A 143 -9.62 24.79 -19.65
C VAL A 143 -9.34 23.51 -20.47
N SER A 144 -10.21 22.50 -20.43
CA SER A 144 -10.04 21.24 -21.15
C SER A 144 -10.78 21.26 -22.49
N ASN A 145 -9.99 21.44 -23.56
CA ASN A 145 -10.39 21.57 -24.97
C ASN A 145 -10.92 20.26 -25.60
N LEU A 146 -12.00 19.67 -25.08
CA LEU A 146 -12.77 18.67 -25.84
C LEU A 146 -14.25 19.04 -25.85
N SER A 147 -14.64 19.66 -26.97
CA SER A 147 -16.00 20.07 -27.30
C SER A 147 -16.93 18.87 -27.43
N THR A 148 -17.57 18.49 -26.32
CA THR A 148 -18.79 17.69 -26.38
C THR A 148 -19.94 18.68 -26.33
N GLN A 149 -20.67 18.84 -27.44
CA GLN A 149 -21.79 19.77 -27.53
C GLN A 149 -22.92 19.28 -26.63
N SER A 150 -23.05 19.84 -25.44
CA SER A 150 -24.25 19.67 -24.62
C SER A 150 -25.25 20.77 -24.97
N THR A 151 -26.51 20.40 -25.17
CA THR A 151 -27.63 21.34 -25.41
C THR A 151 -28.14 22.00 -24.12
N SER A 152 -27.55 21.67 -22.96
CA SER A 152 -27.92 22.26 -21.68
C SER A 152 -27.22 23.61 -21.47
N ILE A 153 -28.00 24.63 -21.11
CA ILE A 153 -27.51 25.98 -20.74
C ILE A 153 -26.76 25.96 -19.38
N ALA A 154 -26.90 24.90 -18.58
CA ALA A 154 -26.19 24.72 -17.33
C ALA A 154 -24.71 24.35 -17.56
N THR A 155 -23.81 24.90 -16.72
CA THR A 155 -22.39 24.54 -16.74
C THR A 155 -22.21 23.05 -16.46
N PRO A 156 -21.42 22.32 -17.27
CA PRO A 156 -21.23 20.89 -17.07
C PRO A 156 -20.56 20.65 -15.71
N GLN A 157 -21.22 19.86 -14.86
CA GLN A 157 -20.66 19.37 -13.61
C GLN A 157 -20.14 17.95 -13.84
N THR A 158 -18.95 17.68 -13.33
CA THR A 158 -18.34 16.36 -13.41
C THR A 158 -18.35 15.71 -12.03
N LEU A 159 -18.70 14.42 -12.00
CA LEU A 159 -18.67 13.63 -10.77
C LEU A 159 -17.24 13.20 -10.50
N HIS A 160 -16.64 13.74 -9.44
CA HIS A 160 -15.33 13.31 -8.97
C HIS A 160 -15.50 12.25 -7.88
N ILE A 161 -14.80 11.14 -8.00
CA ILE A 161 -14.74 10.11 -6.96
C ILE A 161 -13.61 10.47 -6.00
N LEU A 162 -13.93 10.59 -4.72
CA LEU A 162 -13.01 11.01 -3.66
C LEU A 162 -12.98 9.97 -2.54
N ALA A 163 -11.88 9.92 -1.81
CA ALA A 163 -11.73 9.12 -0.59
C ALA A 163 -11.54 10.03 0.63
N ALA A 164 -12.20 9.69 1.72
CA ALA A 164 -12.07 10.35 3.02
C ALA A 164 -11.83 9.32 4.12
N ARG A 165 -11.20 9.75 5.21
CA ARG A 165 -11.07 8.95 6.43
C ARG A 165 -12.38 8.97 7.20
N ILE A 166 -12.75 7.83 7.79
CA ILE A 166 -13.89 7.75 8.70
C ILE A 166 -13.43 8.06 10.13
N PHE A 167 -14.13 8.97 10.81
CA PHE A 167 -13.94 9.21 12.24
C PHE A 167 -14.86 8.29 13.06
N PRO A 168 -14.39 7.77 14.21
CA PRO A 168 -15.19 6.93 15.09
C PRO A 168 -16.35 7.68 15.77
N GLY A 169 -16.35 9.01 15.71
CA GLY A 169 -17.37 9.86 16.28
C GLY A 169 -17.32 11.27 15.70
N PRO A 170 -18.23 12.15 16.12
CA PRO A 170 -18.19 13.55 15.68
C PRO A 170 -16.83 14.16 16.04
N PRO A 171 -16.26 14.99 15.15
CA PRO A 171 -15.03 15.69 15.46
C PRO A 171 -15.22 16.43 16.80
N PRO A 172 -14.21 16.42 17.68
CA PRO A 172 -14.31 17.10 18.97
C PRO A 172 -14.61 18.57 18.68
N VAL A 173 -15.84 19.00 18.98
CA VAL A 173 -16.23 20.40 18.90
C VAL A 173 -15.21 21.15 19.74
N ALA A 174 -14.45 22.06 19.11
CA ALA A 174 -13.47 22.87 19.81
C ALA A 174 -14.21 23.60 20.93
N ARG A 175 -14.10 23.07 22.15
CA ARG A 175 -14.76 23.66 23.31
C ARG A 175 -14.02 24.94 23.58
N LEU A 176 -14.77 26.04 23.72
CA LEU A 176 -14.21 27.25 24.28
C LEU A 176 -13.52 26.87 25.60
N PRO A 177 -12.27 27.35 25.83
CA PRO A 177 -11.55 27.04 27.05
C PRO A 177 -12.46 27.41 28.21
N ARG A 178 -12.82 26.42 29.04
CA ARG A 178 -13.67 26.68 30.19
C ARG A 178 -12.86 27.60 31.13
N PRO A 179 -13.51 28.57 31.80
CA PRO A 179 -12.85 29.42 32.78
C PRO A 179 -12.09 28.62 33.88
N ASP A 180 -12.55 27.39 34.16
CA ASP A 180 -11.96 26.46 35.11
C ASP A 180 -10.98 25.43 34.50
N ASP A 181 -10.82 25.42 33.17
CA ASP A 181 -9.79 24.59 32.54
C ASP A 181 -8.45 25.24 32.89
N PRO A 182 -7.57 24.58 33.67
CA PRO A 182 -6.33 25.19 34.10
C PRO A 182 -5.60 25.66 32.85
N THR A 183 -5.51 26.98 32.69
CA THR A 183 -4.71 27.60 31.64
C THR A 183 -3.39 26.86 31.65
N PRO A 184 -2.97 26.23 30.53
CA PRO A 184 -1.86 25.29 30.52
C PRO A 184 -0.72 25.96 31.26
N ARG A 185 -0.45 25.46 32.48
CA ARG A 185 0.43 26.14 33.43
C ARG A 185 1.72 26.29 32.66
N ARG A 186 2.06 27.54 32.32
CA ARG A 186 3.31 27.83 31.62
C ARG A 186 4.39 27.07 32.39
N PRO A 187 5.12 26.14 31.74
CA PRO A 187 6.18 25.42 32.45
C PRO A 187 7.05 26.48 33.11
N PRO A 188 7.41 26.32 34.40
CA PRO A 188 8.13 27.34 35.14
C PRO A 188 9.35 27.77 34.33
N LEU A 189 9.47 29.08 34.13
CA LEU A 189 10.60 29.75 33.47
C LEU A 189 11.85 29.68 34.37
N ALA A 190 12.23 28.48 34.79
CA ALA A 190 13.35 28.23 35.66
C ALA A 190 13.87 26.82 35.37
N PHE A 191 14.84 26.71 34.47
CA PHE A 191 16.22 26.32 34.80
C PHE A 191 17.07 26.34 33.52
N GLY A 192 17.74 27.47 33.33
CA GLY A 192 19.08 27.54 32.73
C GLY A 192 19.30 26.98 31.32
N THR A 193 19.27 27.86 30.33
CA THR A 193 20.51 28.13 29.59
C THR A 193 20.51 29.57 29.11
N LYS A 194 21.45 30.33 29.66
CA LYS A 194 21.83 31.65 29.17
C LYS A 194 22.25 31.52 27.71
N ARG A 195 21.42 31.94 26.77
CA ARG A 195 21.90 32.60 25.56
C ARG A 195 21.24 33.97 25.48
N LYS A 196 21.99 34.93 26.02
CA LYS A 196 21.90 36.36 25.75
C LYS A 196 21.90 36.56 24.22
N ARG A 197 20.73 36.85 23.65
CA ARG A 197 20.60 37.54 22.36
C ARG A 197 19.35 38.42 22.42
N GLU A 198 19.57 39.55 23.07
CA GLU A 198 18.80 40.79 23.02
C GLU A 198 19.92 41.80 22.68
N LEU A 199 19.83 42.73 21.73
CA LEU A 199 18.66 43.45 21.23
C LEU A 199 18.87 43.92 19.78
N SER A 200 17.74 44.21 19.15
CA SER A 200 17.52 45.30 18.20
C SER A 200 18.45 46.52 18.38
N GLY A 201 18.88 47.12 17.26
CA GLY A 201 19.36 48.51 17.22
C GLY A 201 18.27 49.50 17.67
N PRO A 202 18.65 50.72 18.10
CA PRO A 202 19.32 51.69 17.24
C PRO A 202 20.51 52.44 17.88
N ALA A 203 21.19 53.18 17.00
CA ALA A 203 22.16 54.27 17.17
C ALA A 203 22.38 54.85 18.58
N ASN A 204 23.63 54.91 19.03
CA ASN A 204 24.39 56.16 19.08
C ASN A 204 25.84 55.91 19.54
N GLU A 205 26.69 56.81 19.06
CA GLU A 205 28.13 56.93 19.25
C GLU A 205 28.52 57.10 20.73
N LEU A 206 29.66 56.55 21.13
CA LEU A 206 30.90 57.30 21.40
C LEU A 206 31.90 56.42 22.17
N ASP A 207 33.08 56.35 21.57
CA ASP A 207 34.43 56.35 22.12
C ASP A 207 35.00 55.30 23.10
N ASP A 208 36.29 55.11 22.83
CA ASP A 208 37.40 54.65 23.65
C ASP A 208 37.66 53.15 23.88
N GLU A 209 38.48 52.64 22.94
CA GLU A 209 39.84 52.15 23.20
C GLU A 209 40.13 51.46 24.55
N ILE A 210 40.54 50.17 24.50
CA ILE A 210 41.83 49.67 25.03
C ILE A 210 41.89 48.12 25.07
N LYS A 211 42.91 47.60 24.36
CA LYS A 211 43.77 46.41 24.58
C LYS A 211 43.18 45.00 24.77
N ARG A 212 43.47 44.18 23.75
CA ARG A 212 44.20 42.89 23.77
C ARG A 212 44.25 42.11 25.11
N SER A 213 43.75 40.88 25.09
CA SER A 213 44.58 39.70 25.40
C SER A 213 43.90 38.37 25.00
N LYS A 214 44.70 37.52 24.35
CA LYS A 214 44.46 36.08 24.18
C LYS A 214 44.58 35.40 25.54
N THR A 215 43.66 34.53 25.92
CA THR A 215 43.99 33.37 26.78
C THR A 215 43.15 32.15 26.40
N SER A 216 43.89 31.09 26.09
CA SER A 216 43.47 29.70 25.99
C SER A 216 42.94 29.23 27.35
N GLY A 217 41.66 28.88 27.41
CA GLY A 217 40.99 28.36 28.61
C GLY A 217 40.48 26.95 28.37
N LYS A 218 41.35 25.98 28.65
CA LYS A 218 41.06 24.54 28.68
C LYS A 218 40.06 24.25 29.81
N GLY A 219 38.77 24.39 29.51
CA GLY A 219 37.67 24.09 30.42
C GLY A 219 37.51 22.57 30.57
N LYS A 220 37.99 22.07 31.71
CA LYS A 220 37.72 20.73 32.24
C LYS A 220 36.19 20.56 32.31
N ALA A 221 35.62 19.71 31.46
CA ALA A 221 34.23 19.33 31.57
C ALA A 221 34.02 18.66 32.93
N VAL A 222 33.20 19.30 33.77
CA VAL A 222 32.54 18.61 34.88
C VAL A 222 31.58 17.66 34.20
N GLU A 223 32.04 16.41 34.06
CA GLU A 223 31.29 15.33 33.46
C GLU A 223 30.07 15.08 34.32
N ASP A 224 28.90 15.31 33.72
CA ASP A 224 27.60 15.23 34.34
C ASP A 224 27.43 13.82 34.93
N GLU A 225 27.17 13.73 36.23
CA GLU A 225 27.08 12.46 36.97
C GLU A 225 26.00 11.53 36.38
N ALA A 226 25.03 12.12 35.67
CA ALA A 226 24.03 11.42 34.87
C ALA A 226 24.63 10.65 33.67
N MET A 227 25.67 11.18 33.04
CA MET A 227 26.33 10.55 31.89
C MET A 227 27.22 9.38 32.31
N VAL A 228 27.80 9.43 33.52
CA VAL A 228 28.55 8.29 34.10
C VAL A 228 27.61 7.15 34.45
N ARG A 229 26.45 7.44 35.08
CA ARG A 229 25.43 6.42 35.37
C ARG A 229 24.83 5.78 34.12
N ALA A 230 24.63 6.55 33.04
CA ALA A 230 24.12 5.99 31.77
C ALA A 230 25.12 5.02 31.11
N ARG A 231 26.43 5.29 31.22
CA ARG A 231 27.48 4.38 30.71
C ARG A 231 27.57 3.08 31.51
N GLU A 232 27.37 3.13 32.82
CA GLU A 232 27.40 1.95 33.68
C GLU A 232 26.24 0.99 33.36
N VAL A 233 25.03 1.52 33.13
CA VAL A 233 23.85 0.70 32.79
C VAL A 233 24.00 -0.02 31.44
N MET A 234 24.66 0.58 30.45
CA MET A 234 24.88 -0.07 29.14
C MET A 234 25.91 -1.21 29.18
N LEU A 235 26.81 -1.22 30.15
CA LEU A 235 27.83 -2.27 30.29
C LEU A 235 27.30 -3.52 31.00
N HIS A 236 26.12 -3.46 31.62
CA HIS A 236 25.50 -4.58 32.34
C HIS A 236 24.22 -5.08 31.69
N MET A 237 23.94 -4.68 30.44
CA MET A 237 22.90 -5.34 29.68
C MET A 237 23.25 -6.83 29.46
N PRO A 238 22.34 -7.76 29.80
CA PRO A 238 22.56 -9.17 29.54
C PRO A 238 22.70 -9.37 28.03
N LYS A 239 23.91 -9.74 27.60
CA LYS A 239 24.19 -10.12 26.22
C LYS A 239 23.27 -11.28 25.87
N SER A 240 22.37 -11.08 24.91
CA SER A 240 21.56 -12.13 24.31
C SER A 240 22.50 -13.15 23.66
N GLY A 241 22.82 -14.21 24.40
CA GLY A 241 23.62 -15.33 23.94
C GLY A 241 22.89 -16.15 22.87
N PRO A 242 23.64 -16.95 22.10
CA PRO A 242 23.09 -17.75 21.02
C PRO A 242 22.17 -18.83 21.59
N VAL A 243 20.98 -18.93 21.01
CA VAL A 243 20.00 -19.98 21.30
C VAL A 243 20.61 -21.32 20.90
N LEU A 244 21.23 -21.99 21.86
CA LEU A 244 21.60 -23.40 21.78
C LEU A 244 20.37 -24.23 22.17
N VAL A 245 19.92 -24.97 21.18
CA VAL A 245 18.87 -25.99 21.25
C VAL A 245 19.38 -27.16 22.10
N ALA A 246 18.83 -27.32 23.29
CA ALA A 246 18.69 -28.56 24.05
C ALA A 246 17.68 -28.25 25.19
N ARG A 247 16.66 -29.03 25.53
CA ARG A 247 16.54 -30.49 25.56
C ARG A 247 15.07 -30.81 25.91
N MET A 248 14.30 -31.41 25.01
CA MET A 248 13.16 -32.25 25.41
C MET A 248 13.58 -33.70 25.18
N GLN A 249 13.98 -34.33 26.28
CA GLN A 249 14.09 -35.79 26.38
C GLN A 249 12.73 -36.31 26.87
N ALA A 250 11.95 -36.86 25.97
CA ALA A 250 10.93 -37.86 26.29
C ALA A 250 10.55 -38.60 24.98
N LEU A 251 10.59 -39.93 25.05
CA LEU A 251 10.08 -40.94 24.09
C LEU A 251 11.05 -41.45 23.02
N GLY A 252 11.30 -42.78 23.09
CA GLY A 252 11.56 -43.63 21.92
C GLY A 252 13.00 -44.10 21.72
N LYS A 253 13.37 -45.21 22.37
CA LYS A 253 14.51 -46.06 21.99
C LYS A 253 14.24 -46.72 20.63
N ASP A 254 15.32 -47.00 19.92
CA ASP A 254 15.45 -47.85 18.73
C ASP A 254 15.33 -47.18 17.35
N VAL A 255 16.37 -46.42 16.94
CA VAL A 255 16.87 -46.46 15.55
C VAL A 255 18.39 -46.28 15.55
N ARG A 256 19.12 -47.30 15.06
CA ARG A 256 20.57 -47.29 14.82
C ARG A 256 20.92 -46.29 13.72
N VAL A 257 21.89 -45.40 13.99
CA VAL A 257 22.50 -44.51 12.99
C VAL A 257 23.59 -45.29 12.24
N GLY A 258 23.29 -45.67 11.00
CA GLY A 258 24.26 -46.14 10.01
C GLY A 258 24.69 -44.98 9.12
N ASN A 259 26.00 -44.76 9.07
CA ASN A 259 26.70 -43.73 8.32
C ASN A 259 26.74 -44.07 6.82
N SER A 260 26.16 -43.23 5.94
CA SER A 260 26.55 -43.23 4.52
C SER A 260 26.27 -41.89 3.83
N ARG A 261 27.36 -41.28 3.37
CA ARG A 261 27.38 -40.21 2.37
C ARG A 261 26.76 -40.71 1.06
N SER A 262 25.77 -39.99 0.52
CA SER A 262 25.44 -39.82 -0.91
C SER A 262 23.94 -39.55 -1.10
N GLY A 263 23.60 -38.45 -1.79
CA GLY A 263 22.34 -38.26 -2.52
C GLY A 263 21.02 -38.32 -1.74
N ALA A 264 20.67 -37.25 -1.02
CA ALA A 264 19.33 -37.11 -0.43
C ALA A 264 18.35 -36.48 -1.43
N MET A 265 17.82 -37.31 -2.32
CA MET A 265 16.57 -37.09 -3.06
C MET A 265 15.41 -37.14 -2.07
N PHE A 266 14.60 -36.07 -2.02
CA PHE A 266 13.43 -35.95 -1.16
C PHE A 266 12.39 -37.01 -1.58
N LYS A 267 12.28 -38.11 -0.82
CA LYS A 267 11.28 -39.16 -1.06
C LYS A 267 9.98 -38.79 -0.36
N VAL A 268 9.00 -38.41 -1.16
CA VAL A 268 7.60 -38.28 -0.74
C VAL A 268 7.09 -39.68 -0.34
N PRO A 269 6.44 -39.83 0.83
CA PRO A 269 5.79 -41.07 1.22
C PRO A 269 4.81 -41.55 0.13
N ARG A 270 4.91 -42.82 -0.28
CA ARG A 270 3.99 -43.38 -1.26
C ARG A 270 2.59 -43.39 -0.65
N LEU A 271 1.69 -42.65 -1.29
CA LEU A 271 0.26 -42.68 -0.99
C LEU A 271 -0.26 -44.12 -1.18
N PRO A 272 -1.21 -44.57 -0.34
CA PRO A 272 -1.73 -45.92 -0.36
C PRO A 272 -2.28 -46.31 -1.74
N ALA A 273 -1.93 -47.51 -2.17
CA ALA A 273 -2.35 -48.06 -3.46
C ALA A 273 -3.88 -48.15 -3.51
N ARG A 274 -4.48 -47.54 -4.53
CA ARG A 274 -5.91 -47.64 -4.82
C ARG A 274 -6.23 -49.11 -5.07
N VAL A 275 -6.94 -49.71 -4.12
CA VAL A 275 -7.47 -51.07 -4.21
C VAL A 275 -8.56 -51.03 -5.28
N SER A 276 -8.37 -51.74 -6.39
CA SER A 276 -9.43 -52.01 -7.35
C SER A 276 -10.38 -53.04 -6.75
N SER A 277 -11.41 -52.57 -6.06
CA SER A 277 -12.53 -53.41 -5.63
C SER A 277 -13.53 -53.55 -6.77
N VAL A 278 -13.62 -54.81 -7.16
CA VAL A 278 -14.64 -55.52 -7.92
C VAL A 278 -16.06 -55.21 -7.42
N ASP A 279 -16.92 -54.90 -8.41
CA ASP A 279 -18.31 -55.34 -8.60
C ASP A 279 -19.45 -54.86 -7.68
N GLY A 280 -20.45 -54.25 -8.34
CA GLY A 280 -21.87 -54.38 -8.02
C GLY A 280 -22.47 -53.48 -6.94
N GLY A 281 -23.14 -52.39 -7.34
CA GLY A 281 -24.31 -51.90 -6.59
C GLY A 281 -24.51 -50.39 -6.56
N ALA A 282 -25.47 -49.92 -7.37
CA ALA A 282 -26.23 -48.66 -7.24
C ALA A 282 -25.45 -47.34 -7.22
N ASP A 283 -25.20 -46.80 -8.42
CA ASP A 283 -24.89 -45.40 -8.65
C ASP A 283 -26.17 -44.53 -8.48
N VAL A 284 -26.13 -43.61 -7.51
CA VAL A 284 -27.20 -42.67 -7.12
C VAL A 284 -26.99 -41.29 -7.77
N PHE A 285 -26.04 -41.14 -8.68
CA PHE A 285 -25.90 -39.93 -9.49
C PHE A 285 -25.93 -40.26 -10.98
N GLY A 286 -27.14 -40.30 -11.51
CA GLY A 286 -27.52 -40.03 -12.90
C GLY A 286 -26.47 -40.31 -13.99
N ALA A 287 -26.66 -41.44 -14.67
CA ALA A 287 -26.02 -41.77 -15.93
C ALA A 287 -26.13 -40.62 -16.95
N VAL A 288 -25.02 -39.95 -17.23
CA VAL A 288 -24.85 -39.13 -18.44
C VAL A 288 -24.29 -40.05 -19.51
N SER A 289 -25.13 -40.40 -20.47
CA SER A 289 -24.78 -41.17 -21.65
C SER A 289 -23.57 -40.57 -22.36
N GLN A 290 -22.55 -41.40 -22.56
CA GLN A 290 -21.47 -41.15 -23.50
C GLN A 290 -22.06 -41.02 -24.90
N VAL A 291 -22.07 -39.79 -25.42
CA VAL A 291 -22.02 -39.55 -26.86
C VAL A 291 -20.55 -39.62 -27.26
N ARG A 292 -20.24 -40.66 -28.03
CA ARG A 292 -18.99 -40.75 -28.80
C ARG A 292 -19.05 -39.75 -29.96
N ASP A 293 -17.85 -39.35 -30.36
CA ASP A 293 -17.48 -38.49 -31.50
C ASP A 293 -17.48 -36.98 -31.23
N GLY A 294 -16.27 -36.45 -31.00
CA GLY A 294 -15.93 -35.09 -31.45
C GLY A 294 -15.33 -34.11 -30.44
N GLU A 295 -14.41 -34.47 -29.53
CA GLU A 295 -13.81 -33.45 -28.65
C GLU A 295 -12.35 -33.71 -28.19
N SER A 296 -11.53 -34.36 -29.02
CA SER A 296 -10.09 -34.55 -28.76
C SER A 296 -9.21 -33.40 -29.29
N SER A 297 -9.80 -32.34 -29.86
CA SER A 297 -9.04 -31.31 -30.59
C SER A 297 -8.62 -30.11 -29.72
N ALA A 298 -9.22 -29.89 -28.55
CA ALA A 298 -8.96 -28.68 -27.76
C ALA A 298 -7.67 -28.80 -26.93
N SER A 299 -7.37 -29.95 -26.31
CA SER A 299 -6.16 -30.09 -25.49
C SER A 299 -4.86 -30.10 -26.32
N ALA A 300 -4.91 -30.64 -27.54
CA ALA A 300 -3.77 -30.63 -28.46
C ALA A 300 -3.44 -29.21 -28.99
N LEU A 301 -4.44 -28.33 -29.05
CA LEU A 301 -4.24 -26.92 -29.44
C LEU A 301 -3.52 -26.13 -28.35
N PHE A 302 -3.85 -26.36 -27.07
CA PHE A 302 -3.20 -25.68 -25.94
C PHE A 302 -1.71 -26.02 -25.82
N ASP A 303 -1.35 -27.30 -25.99
CA ASP A 303 0.06 -27.74 -25.97
C ASP A 303 0.89 -27.12 -27.11
N GLY A 304 0.27 -26.87 -28.26
CA GLY A 304 0.89 -26.21 -29.41
C GLY A 304 1.27 -24.76 -29.12
N VAL A 305 0.31 -24.00 -28.58
CA VAL A 305 0.48 -22.56 -28.26
C VAL A 305 1.52 -22.36 -27.15
N GLU A 306 1.52 -23.21 -26.12
CA GLU A 306 2.52 -23.09 -25.04
C GLU A 306 3.94 -23.34 -25.56
N LYS A 307 4.12 -24.34 -26.43
CA LYS A 307 5.42 -24.63 -27.04
C LYS A 307 5.90 -23.48 -27.92
N GLU A 308 5.01 -22.88 -28.72
CA GLU A 308 5.34 -21.73 -29.56
C GLU A 308 5.77 -20.53 -28.72
N ASN A 309 4.99 -20.18 -27.69
CA ASN A 309 5.30 -19.10 -26.75
C ASN A 309 6.66 -19.31 -26.08
N LYS A 310 6.95 -20.53 -25.62
CA LYS A 310 8.24 -20.89 -25.02
C LYS A 310 9.40 -20.66 -25.99
N THR A 311 9.25 -20.99 -27.26
CA THR A 311 10.29 -20.71 -28.27
C THR A 311 10.42 -19.22 -28.59
N ALA A 312 9.31 -18.47 -28.57
CA ALA A 312 9.31 -17.03 -28.79
C ALA A 312 10.07 -16.31 -27.66
N VAL A 313 9.80 -16.64 -26.40
CA VAL A 313 10.50 -16.09 -25.23
C VAL A 313 12.00 -16.40 -25.29
N LYS A 314 12.38 -17.63 -25.63
CA LYS A 314 13.79 -18.01 -25.80
C LYS A 314 14.47 -17.19 -26.89
N ARG A 315 13.83 -17.02 -28.06
CA ARG A 315 14.38 -16.23 -29.18
C ARG A 315 14.54 -14.76 -28.79
N ALA A 316 13.54 -14.17 -28.12
CA ALA A 316 13.60 -12.80 -27.64
C ALA A 316 14.73 -12.58 -26.61
N ALA A 317 14.87 -13.49 -25.64
CA ALA A 317 15.94 -13.41 -24.64
C ALA A 317 17.34 -13.48 -25.28
N VAL A 318 17.56 -14.38 -26.24
CA VAL A 318 18.83 -14.47 -26.98
C VAL A 318 19.12 -13.18 -27.75
N ARG A 319 18.10 -12.62 -28.42
CA ARG A 319 18.23 -11.37 -29.16
C ARG A 319 18.59 -10.19 -28.25
N CYS A 320 17.88 -10.03 -27.13
CA CYS A 320 18.15 -8.95 -26.17
C CYS A 320 19.54 -9.01 -25.52
N LEU A 321 20.12 -10.21 -25.38
CA LEU A 321 21.50 -10.39 -24.91
C LEU A 321 22.51 -10.07 -26.02
N ALA A 322 22.24 -10.51 -27.26
CA ALA A 322 23.07 -10.22 -28.41
C ALA A 322 23.15 -8.70 -28.70
N ASP A 323 22.04 -7.98 -28.58
CA ASP A 323 21.99 -6.51 -28.74
C ASP A 323 22.87 -5.77 -27.72
N ARG A 324 23.23 -6.42 -26.60
CA ARG A 324 24.13 -5.90 -25.56
C ARG A 324 25.56 -6.46 -25.66
N GLY A 325 25.89 -7.13 -26.77
CA GLY A 325 27.20 -7.76 -26.99
C GLY A 325 27.41 -9.08 -26.24
N ILE A 326 26.40 -9.60 -25.53
CA ILE A 326 26.49 -10.85 -24.78
C ILE A 326 26.08 -12.00 -25.71
N THR A 327 27.06 -12.54 -26.43
CA THR A 327 26.87 -13.69 -27.33
C THR A 327 26.91 -15.01 -26.56
N LYS A 328 26.51 -16.12 -27.21
CA LYS A 328 26.55 -17.48 -26.62
C LYS A 328 27.94 -17.94 -26.17
N ARG A 329 29.02 -17.28 -26.63
CA ARG A 329 30.40 -17.57 -26.24
C ARG A 329 30.82 -16.85 -24.95
N HIS A 330 30.01 -15.93 -24.44
CA HIS A 330 30.28 -15.19 -23.22
C HIS A 330 30.08 -16.08 -21.99
N GLN A 331 30.99 -16.03 -21.02
CA GLN A 331 30.96 -16.88 -19.83
C GLN A 331 29.67 -16.71 -19.00
N GLU A 332 29.13 -15.49 -18.97
CA GLU A 332 27.90 -15.16 -18.22
C GLU A 332 26.60 -15.39 -19.02
N PHE A 333 26.70 -15.81 -20.28
CA PHE A 333 25.54 -15.93 -21.15
C PHE A 333 24.49 -16.88 -20.56
N ASN A 334 24.93 -18.02 -20.01
CA ASN A 334 24.01 -19.03 -19.49
C ASN A 334 23.25 -18.53 -18.26
N ASP A 335 23.94 -17.89 -17.31
CA ASP A 335 23.32 -17.38 -16.09
C ASP A 335 22.32 -16.27 -16.40
N LEU A 336 22.72 -15.27 -17.19
CA LEU A 336 21.84 -14.16 -17.57
C LEU A 336 20.63 -14.65 -18.38
N PHE A 337 20.84 -15.57 -19.32
CA PHE A 337 19.76 -16.18 -20.08
C PHE A 337 18.77 -16.92 -19.17
N GLN A 338 19.25 -17.71 -18.21
CA GLN A 338 18.38 -18.43 -17.26
C GLN A 338 17.60 -17.48 -16.36
N TYR A 339 18.23 -16.41 -15.86
CA TYR A 339 17.54 -15.39 -15.05
C TYR A 339 16.42 -14.71 -15.85
N ILE A 340 16.71 -14.22 -17.06
CA ILE A 340 15.74 -13.56 -17.92
C ILE A 340 14.61 -14.52 -18.30
N TYR A 341 14.96 -15.75 -18.71
CA TYR A 341 13.99 -16.76 -19.12
C TYR A 341 13.05 -17.18 -17.97
N ARG A 342 13.58 -17.39 -16.76
CA ARG A 342 12.76 -17.73 -15.58
C ARG A 342 11.89 -16.56 -15.15
N GLY A 343 12.43 -15.34 -15.10
CA GLY A 343 11.68 -14.14 -14.74
C GLY A 343 10.53 -13.84 -15.71
N THR A 344 10.79 -13.95 -17.01
CA THR A 344 9.75 -13.78 -18.04
C THR A 344 8.70 -14.89 -17.99
N SER A 345 9.12 -16.14 -17.78
CA SER A 345 8.16 -17.25 -17.60
C SER A 345 7.26 -17.05 -16.38
N PHE A 346 7.81 -16.57 -15.26
CA PHE A 346 7.04 -16.28 -14.05
C PHE A 346 6.01 -15.16 -14.28
N ALA A 347 6.42 -14.06 -14.92
CA ALA A 347 5.51 -12.95 -15.23
C ALA A 347 4.36 -13.36 -16.16
N LEU A 348 4.64 -14.21 -17.15
CA LEU A 348 3.63 -14.69 -18.10
C LEU A 348 2.66 -15.70 -17.48
N VAL A 349 3.13 -16.59 -16.59
CA VAL A 349 2.25 -17.50 -15.84
C VAL A 349 1.26 -16.72 -14.98
N GLN A 350 1.70 -15.61 -14.36
CA GLN A 350 0.82 -14.77 -13.55
C GLN A 350 -0.29 -14.10 -14.38
N SER A 351 -0.08 -13.84 -15.67
CA SER A 351 -1.11 -13.29 -16.56
C SER A 351 -2.15 -14.33 -17.00
N SER A 352 -1.85 -15.63 -16.94
CA SER A 352 -2.76 -16.70 -17.36
C SER A 352 -3.73 -17.16 -16.27
N TYR A 353 -3.46 -16.86 -14.99
CA TYR A 353 -4.37 -17.14 -13.86
C TYR A 353 -5.33 -15.99 -13.54
N VAL A 354 -5.36 -14.94 -14.36
CA VAL A 354 -6.17 -13.72 -14.18
C VAL A 354 -7.34 -13.65 -15.19
N TYR A 355 -7.67 -14.76 -15.84
CA TYR A 355 -8.84 -14.88 -16.72
C TYR A 355 -9.82 -15.95 -16.24
#